data_AF-A0A2V9QV12-F1
#
_entry.id   AF-A0A2V9QV12-F1
#
_cell.length_a   1.000
_cell.length_b   1.000
_cell.length_c   1.000
_cell.angle_alpha   90.00
_cell.angle_beta   90.00
_cell.angle_gamma   90.00
#
_symmetry.space_group_name_H-M   'P 1'
#
loop_
_entity.id
_entity.type
_entity.pdbx_description
1 polymer ?
#
loop_
_entity_poly.entity_id
_entity_poly.type
_entity_poly.pdbx_seq_one_letter_code
_entity_poly.pdbx_strand_id
1 'polypeptide(L)'
;MADEKKSRWKVPLGLMATGVAGAAVLVLRGCWHRKMSWPVRFQEHSYQVCLGCGIKRLFDEKAFRAYGPYSYDLSKLVAWETGKAETEAPQQQPA
;
A
#
# COMPACT_ATOMS: atom_id res chain seq x y z
N MET A 1 37.21 -21.85 37.00
CA MET A 1 37.32 -21.29 35.64
C MET A 1 36.02 -21.54 34.88
N ALA A 2 34.93 -20.84 35.20
CA ALA A 2 33.61 -21.05 34.57
C ALA A 2 32.98 -19.76 34.02
N ASP A 3 33.53 -18.59 34.37
CA ASP A 3 32.92 -17.29 34.08
C ASP A 3 33.21 -16.75 32.67
N GLU A 4 34.35 -17.10 32.06
CA GLU A 4 34.78 -16.57 30.75
C GLU A 4 33.87 -17.01 29.58
N LYS A 5 33.24 -18.18 29.67
CA LYS A 5 32.37 -18.70 28.59
C LYS A 5 31.07 -17.90 28.45
N LYS A 6 30.59 -17.29 29.54
CA LYS A 6 29.33 -16.51 29.56
C LYS A 6 29.49 -15.12 28.96
N SER A 7 30.72 -14.60 28.93
CA SER A 7 31.08 -13.29 28.37
C SER A 7 31.19 -13.32 26.83
N ARG A 8 31.81 -14.38 26.28
CA ARG A 8 32.03 -14.54 24.83
C ARG A 8 30.78 -14.65 23.97
N TRP A 9 29.62 -15.00 24.55
CA TRP A 9 28.37 -15.14 23.80
C TRP A 9 27.57 -13.82 23.69
N LYS A 10 27.85 -12.82 24.54
CA LYS A 10 27.09 -11.56 24.56
C LYS A 10 27.35 -10.70 23.33
N VAL A 11 28.57 -10.73 22.81
CA VAL A 11 28.99 -9.95 21.63
C VAL A 11 28.35 -10.49 20.34
N PRO A 12 28.43 -11.79 19.99
CA PRO A 12 27.77 -12.31 18.79
C PRO A 12 26.23 -12.23 18.89
N LEU A 13 25.65 -12.42 20.08
CA LEU A 13 24.21 -12.29 20.28
C LEU A 13 23.73 -10.84 20.13
N GLY A 14 24.52 -9.87 20.63
CA GLY A 14 24.23 -8.45 20.45
C GLY A 14 24.25 -8.01 18.98
N LEU A 15 25.21 -8.50 18.19
CA LEU A 15 25.32 -8.23 16.75
C LEU A 15 24.16 -8.85 15.95
N MET A 16 23.73 -10.06 16.31
CA MET A 16 22.57 -10.70 15.69
C MET A 16 21.26 -9.96 16.02
N ALA A 17 21.09 -9.54 17.28
CA ALA A 17 19.91 -8.79 17.70
C ALA A 17 19.78 -7.44 16.98
N THR A 18 20.88 -6.70 16.83
CA THR A 18 20.88 -5.43 16.09
C THR A 18 20.67 -5.63 14.59
N GLY A 19 21.24 -6.68 14.00
CA GLY A 19 21.01 -7.03 12.59
C GLY A 19 19.53 -7.33 12.28
N VAL A 20 18.88 -8.15 13.11
CA VAL A 20 17.45 -8.48 12.96
C VAL A 20 16.56 -7.26 13.14
N ALA A 21 16.85 -6.41 14.14
CA ALA A 21 16.11 -5.18 14.36
C ALA A 21 16.23 -4.21 13.18
N GLY A 22 17.43 -4.07 12.59
CA GLY A 22 17.65 -3.25 11.40
C GLY A 22 16.85 -3.71 10.18
N ALA A 23 16.84 -5.02 9.92
CA ALA A 23 16.05 -5.61 8.83
C ALA A 23 14.54 -5.39 9.02
N ALA A 24 14.03 -5.56 10.25
CA ALA A 24 12.63 -5.36 10.55
C ALA A 24 12.17 -3.90 10.33
N VAL A 25 12.99 -2.91 10.65
CA VAL A 25 12.67 -1.48 10.41
C VAL A 25 12.54 -1.18 8.91
N LEU A 26 13.39 -1.75 8.08
CA LEU A 26 13.34 -1.56 6.62
C LEU A 26 12.08 -2.21 6.01
N VAL A 27 11.73 -3.43 6.45
CA VAL A 27 10.55 -4.15 5.96
C VAL A 27 9.25 -3.50 6.44
N LEU A 28 9.16 -3.12 7.72
CA LEU A 28 7.96 -2.49 8.30
C LEU A 28 7.75 -1.04 7.82
N ARG A 29 8.80 -0.35 7.37
CA ARG A 29 8.68 0.95 6.68
C ARG A 29 8.27 0.81 5.21
N GLY A 30 8.22 -0.42 4.68
CA GLY A 30 8.20 -0.72 3.25
C GLY A 30 7.01 -0.17 2.45
N CYS A 31 5.81 -0.02 3.03
CA CYS A 31 4.79 0.89 2.49
C CYS A 31 3.49 0.97 3.31
N TRP A 32 3.45 1.81 4.33
CA TRP A 32 2.17 2.37 4.81
C TRP A 32 1.78 3.52 3.89
N HIS A 33 1.12 3.21 2.76
CA HIS A 33 0.87 4.07 1.60
C HIS A 33 0.31 5.48 1.91
N ARG A 34 1.18 6.39 2.37
CA ARG A 34 0.93 7.82 2.55
C ARG A 34 1.48 8.66 1.40
N LYS A 35 2.48 8.13 0.67
CA LYS A 35 3.13 8.82 -0.44
C LYS A 35 2.59 8.32 -1.77
N MET A 36 1.53 8.97 -2.23
CA MET A 36 0.92 8.73 -3.53
C MET A 36 1.44 9.70 -4.58
N SER A 37 1.48 9.26 -5.83
CA SER A 37 1.77 10.11 -6.98
C SER A 37 0.67 11.15 -7.17
N TRP A 38 0.96 12.15 -8.00
CA TRP A 38 -0.09 12.99 -8.59
C TRP A 38 -1.06 12.10 -9.39
N PRO A 39 -2.37 12.39 -9.40
CA PRO A 39 -3.35 11.58 -10.12
C PRO A 39 -3.09 11.58 -11.64
N VAL A 40 -3.05 10.40 -12.24
CA VAL A 40 -2.85 10.23 -13.68
C VAL A 40 -4.16 9.70 -14.28
N ARG A 41 -4.54 10.24 -15.45
CA ARG A 41 -5.68 9.74 -16.23
C ARG A 41 -5.28 8.55 -17.08
N PHE A 42 -6.15 7.54 -17.12
CA PHE A 42 -6.09 6.46 -18.09
C PHE A 42 -7.51 6.10 -18.50
N GLN A 43 -7.81 6.28 -19.79
CA GLN A 43 -9.18 6.20 -20.32
C GLN A 43 -10.10 7.18 -19.57
N GLU A 44 -11.28 6.72 -19.13
CA GLU A 44 -12.28 7.49 -18.39
C GLU A 44 -12.03 7.53 -16.86
N HIS A 45 -10.93 6.95 -16.38
CA HIS A 45 -10.62 6.83 -14.96
C HIS A 45 -9.33 7.55 -14.58
N SER A 46 -9.30 8.07 -13.36
CA SER A 46 -8.10 8.62 -12.74
C SER A 46 -7.62 7.73 -11.62
N TYR A 47 -6.30 7.61 -11.47
CA TYR A 47 -5.70 6.79 -10.44
C TYR A 47 -4.39 7.39 -9.92
N GLN A 48 -4.00 6.95 -8.73
CA GLN A 48 -2.71 7.27 -8.12
C GLN A 48 -1.91 5.99 -7.90
N VAL A 49 -0.59 6.14 -7.88
CA VAL A 49 0.35 5.05 -7.64
C VAL A 49 1.18 5.38 -6.41
N CYS A 50 1.36 4.42 -5.49
CA CYS A 50 2.29 4.63 -4.40
C CYS A 50 3.72 4.66 -4.92
N LEU A 51 4.46 5.71 -4.57
CA LEU A 51 5.85 5.89 -4.97
C LEU A 51 6.84 4.98 -4.22
N GLY A 52 6.36 4.26 -3.19
CA GLY A 52 7.18 3.30 -2.43
C GLY A 52 7.12 1.88 -2.99
N CYS A 53 5.93 1.38 -3.30
CA CYS A 53 5.74 -0.02 -3.71
C CYS A 53 5.09 -0.19 -5.10
N GLY A 54 4.51 0.85 -5.70
CA GLY A 54 3.84 0.79 -7.00
C GLY A 54 2.37 0.36 -6.98
N ILE A 55 1.76 0.14 -5.81
CA ILE A 55 0.34 -0.20 -5.70
C ILE A 55 -0.53 0.96 -6.19
N LYS A 56 -1.65 0.68 -6.85
CA LYS A 56 -2.52 1.68 -7.46
C LYS A 56 -3.85 1.78 -6.72
N ARG A 57 -4.49 2.93 -6.83
CA ARG A 57 -5.82 3.22 -6.29
C ARG A 57 -6.52 4.25 -7.16
N LEU A 58 -7.84 4.09 -7.34
CA LEU A 58 -8.64 5.05 -8.10
C LEU A 58 -8.70 6.42 -7.40
N PHE A 59 -8.89 7.46 -8.19
CA PHE A 59 -8.89 8.84 -7.75
C PHE A 59 -10.01 9.63 -8.44
N ASP A 60 -10.85 10.26 -7.62
CA ASP A 60 -11.96 11.08 -8.06
C ASP A 60 -11.45 12.51 -8.22
N GLU A 61 -11.45 13.00 -9.44
CA GLU A 61 -10.95 14.35 -9.76
C GLU A 61 -11.93 15.44 -9.34
N LYS A 62 -13.24 15.15 -9.28
CA LYS A 62 -14.26 16.12 -8.88
C LYS A 62 -14.23 16.34 -7.38
N ALA A 63 -14.20 15.25 -6.62
CA ALA A 63 -14.07 15.31 -5.15
C ALA A 63 -12.62 15.43 -4.68
N PHE A 64 -11.66 15.38 -5.61
CA PHE A 64 -10.22 15.44 -5.39
C PHE A 64 -9.73 14.48 -4.29
N ARG A 65 -10.17 13.21 -4.34
CA ARG A 65 -9.85 12.20 -3.32
C ARG A 65 -9.66 10.80 -3.91
N ALA A 66 -8.75 10.03 -3.31
CA ALA A 66 -8.60 8.61 -3.63
C ALA A 66 -9.76 7.78 -3.07
N TYR A 67 -10.22 6.78 -3.81
CA TYR A 67 -11.31 5.89 -3.40
C TYR A 67 -11.07 4.44 -3.83
N GLY A 68 -11.95 3.55 -3.37
CA GLY A 68 -11.91 2.14 -3.73
C GLY A 68 -10.72 1.36 -3.15
N PRO A 69 -10.57 0.09 -3.57
CA PRO A 69 -9.54 -0.81 -3.10
C PRO A 69 -8.17 -0.47 -3.71
N TYR A 70 -7.13 -1.10 -3.16
CA TYR A 70 -5.79 -1.08 -3.72
C TYR A 70 -5.57 -2.30 -4.62
N SER A 71 -4.88 -2.10 -5.74
CA SER A 71 -4.46 -3.18 -6.64
C SER A 71 -3.24 -2.76 -7.43
N TYR A 72 -2.38 -3.72 -7.78
CA TYR A 72 -1.29 -3.48 -8.75
C TYR A 72 -1.78 -3.49 -10.20
N ASP A 73 -2.92 -4.13 -10.43
CA ASP A 73 -3.59 -4.25 -11.72
C ASP A 73 -4.69 -3.19 -11.82
N LEU A 74 -4.51 -2.24 -12.75
CA LEU A 74 -5.45 -1.14 -12.98
C LEU A 74 -6.76 -1.64 -13.60
N SER A 75 -6.72 -2.65 -14.45
CA SER A 75 -7.92 -3.22 -15.09
C SER A 75 -8.87 -3.82 -14.05
N LYS A 76 -8.33 -4.45 -12.99
CA LYS A 76 -9.14 -4.91 -11.85
C LYS A 76 -9.83 -3.78 -11.10
N LEU A 77 -9.18 -2.63 -10.97
CA LEU A 77 -9.78 -1.45 -10.32
C LEU A 77 -10.92 -0.88 -11.15
N VAL A 78 -10.71 -0.74 -12.46
CA VAL A 78 -11.73 -0.28 -13.40
C VAL A 78 -12.94 -1.21 -13.39
N ALA A 79 -12.73 -2.53 -13.49
CA ALA A 79 -13.82 -3.50 -13.44
C ALA A 79 -14.62 -3.45 -12.12
N TRP A 80 -13.94 -3.22 -10.99
CA TRP A 80 -14.60 -3.03 -9.70
C TRP A 80 -15.50 -1.78 -9.68
N GLU A 81 -15.04 -0.67 -10.26
CA GLU A 81 -15.83 0.56 -10.36
C GLU A 81 -17.04 0.41 -11.29
N THR A 82 -16.84 -0.19 -12.47
CA THR A 82 -17.93 -0.45 -13.42
C THR A 82 -19.01 -1.33 -12.80
N GLY A 83 -18.64 -2.42 -12.11
CA GLY A 83 -19.61 -3.29 -11.44
C GLY A 83 -20.36 -2.60 -10.29
N LYS A 84 -19.72 -1.62 -9.61
CA LYS A 84 -20.43 -0.77 -8.64
C LYS A 84 -21.43 0.15 -9.33
N ALA A 85 -21.06 0.78 -10.44
CA ALA A 85 -21.96 1.68 -11.17
C ALA A 85 -23.21 0.96 -11.71
N GLU A 86 -23.07 -0.29 -12.15
CA GLU A 86 -24.19 -1.13 -12.58
C GLU A 86 -25.13 -1.48 -11.43
N THR A 87 -24.58 -1.71 -10.23
CA THR A 87 -25.38 -2.02 -9.03
C THR A 87 -26.08 -0.79 -8.47
N GLU A 88 -25.47 0.40 -8.62
CA GLU A 88 -25.94 1.67 -8.07
C GLU A 88 -26.76 2.49 -9.08
N ALA A 89 -27.04 1.93 -10.26
CA ALA A 89 -27.87 2.54 -11.30
C ALA A 89 -29.25 2.92 -10.71
N PRO A 90 -29.65 4.21 -10.73
CA PRO A 90 -30.91 4.63 -10.15
C PRO A 90 -32.09 3.97 -10.86
N GLN A 91 -32.98 3.35 -10.10
CA GLN A 91 -34.36 3.20 -10.51
C GLN A 91 -34.89 4.62 -10.75
N GLN A 92 -34.94 5.04 -12.02
CA GLN A 92 -35.59 6.28 -12.42
C GLN A 92 -37.07 6.15 -12.05
N GLN A 93 -37.47 6.80 -10.96
CA GLN A 93 -38.87 6.96 -10.61
C GLN A 93 -39.43 8.03 -11.55
N PRO A 94 -40.35 7.68 -12.48
CA PRO A 94 -40.94 8.65 -13.37
C PRO A 94 -41.86 9.57 -12.56
N ALA A 95 -41.73 10.87 -12.80
CA ALA A 95 -42.66 11.90 -12.32
C ALA A 95 -43.89 11.95 -13.22
#